data_AF-A0A7C5XE12-F1
#
_entry.id   AF-A0A7C5XE12-F1
#
_cell.length_a   1.000
_cell.length_b   1.000
_cell.length_c   1.000
_cell.angle_alpha   90.00
_cell.angle_beta   90.00
_cell.angle_gamma   90.00
#
_symmetry.space_group_name_H-M   'P 1'
#
loop_
_entity.id
_entity.type
_entity.pdbx_description
1 polymer ?
#
loop_
_entity_poly.entity_id
_entity_poly.type
_entity_poly.pdbx_seq_one_letter_code
_entity_poly.pdbx_strand_id
1 'polypeptide(L)'
;MSRPAKKTGKVRGEVEKRGLNKVSLAFSLILAVAIVSGALLYHLSLPGESGVKFSLKAIVVDQLSVDIENQTFVDSVVKILSENGFSVTYHDYKETNVPFFRNLAKASCGIIVLRLHSALRKDKPVVDFFTSEPYDPQKYVEEQEEGLLVKGTVSYSDKSYFAFTPKFVENLEGAFPRSIIVAMGCQSLNQTAGISMAEAFHRKGAAVYIGWTSWVTAPHSDAETVKLLRKLLCENMTVHEAVASTAKEYPYRASLAYYPASAKNLKMRDLIAEAEVKSSGITQKATYKTFMCGRWYWTAVLALSPPRPEAGFGGSHLLGLPVSAFLSPRRGGGPPERRLPTSQSPHVGGGTLKI
;
A
#
# COMPACT_ATOMS: atom_id res chain seq x y z
N MET A 1 36.67 66.43 76.49
CA MET A 1 35.70 65.45 75.95
C MET A 1 36.36 64.68 74.81
N SER A 2 36.75 63.45 75.10
CA SER A 2 37.58 62.59 74.25
C SER A 2 36.75 61.88 73.19
N ARG A 3 37.11 62.02 71.90
CA ARG A 3 36.58 61.22 70.80
C ARG A 3 37.57 60.11 70.45
N PRO A 4 37.17 58.82 70.41
CA PRO A 4 38.08 57.75 70.04
C PRO A 4 38.11 57.51 68.52
N ALA A 5 39.28 57.07 68.07
CA ALA A 5 39.60 56.70 66.70
C ALA A 5 38.89 55.41 66.25
N LYS A 6 38.40 55.40 65.01
CA LYS A 6 37.71 54.27 64.38
C LYS A 6 38.73 53.42 63.60
N LYS A 7 39.03 52.21 64.07
CA LYS A 7 39.88 51.22 63.38
C LYS A 7 39.16 50.66 62.15
N THR A 8 39.85 50.65 61.00
CA THR A 8 39.44 49.98 59.76
C THR A 8 39.87 48.51 59.81
N GLY A 9 38.89 47.60 59.86
CA GLY A 9 39.11 46.15 59.74
C GLY A 9 39.08 45.73 58.27
N LYS A 10 40.23 45.27 57.75
CA LYS A 10 40.38 44.65 56.44
C LYS A 10 40.00 43.17 56.56
N VAL A 11 38.78 42.81 56.15
CA VAL A 11 38.35 41.41 56.03
C VAL A 11 38.84 40.88 54.68
N ARG A 12 39.90 40.09 54.71
CA ARG A 12 40.41 39.32 53.58
C ARG A 12 39.60 38.02 53.50
N GLY A 13 38.65 37.95 52.58
CA GLY A 13 37.96 36.70 52.26
C GLY A 13 38.92 35.74 51.58
N GLU A 14 39.24 34.63 52.23
CA GLU A 14 39.84 33.47 51.58
C GLU A 14 38.77 32.81 50.71
N VAL A 15 39.03 32.77 49.40
CA VAL A 15 38.26 31.94 48.46
C VAL A 15 38.76 30.50 48.65
N GLU A 16 38.02 29.75 49.45
CA GLU A 16 38.22 28.32 49.66
C GLU A 16 38.03 27.57 48.33
N LYS A 17 39.14 27.24 47.66
CA LYS A 17 39.13 26.37 46.47
C LYS A 17 38.76 24.95 46.91
N ARG A 18 37.47 24.62 46.87
CA ARG A 18 36.97 23.25 47.03
C ARG A 18 37.65 22.34 46.00
N GLY A 19 38.63 21.56 46.46
CA GLY A 19 39.29 20.53 45.66
C GLY A 19 38.26 19.54 45.15
N LEU A 20 38.14 19.43 43.83
CA LEU A 20 37.23 18.51 43.18
C LEU A 20 37.74 17.08 43.46
N ASN A 21 37.10 16.37 44.39
CA ASN A 21 37.50 15.03 44.78
C ASN A 21 37.47 14.11 43.54
N LYS A 22 38.62 13.55 43.17
CA LYS A 22 38.76 12.66 41.98
C LYS A 22 37.72 11.52 41.97
N VAL A 23 37.31 11.06 43.15
CA VAL A 23 36.25 10.06 43.37
C VAL A 23 34.87 10.56 42.94
N SER A 24 34.52 11.82 43.24
CA SER A 24 33.25 12.43 42.81
C SER A 24 33.20 12.64 41.30
N LEU A 25 34.35 12.94 40.69
CA LEU A 25 34.49 13.09 39.24
C LEU A 25 34.33 11.73 38.53
N ALA A 26 34.93 10.67 39.08
CA ALA A 26 34.77 9.31 38.58
C ALA A 26 33.32 8.82 38.67
N PHE A 27 32.64 9.07 39.81
CA PHE A 27 31.25 8.68 40.00
C PHE A 27 30.30 9.42 39.03
N SER A 28 30.51 10.72 38.83
CA SER A 28 29.76 11.52 37.86
C SER A 28 29.95 11.01 36.42
N LEU A 29 31.16 10.58 36.06
CA LEU A 29 31.46 10.04 34.73
C LEU A 29 30.77 8.69 34.50
N ILE A 30 30.80 7.79 35.50
CA ILE A 30 30.13 6.49 35.44
C ILE A 30 28.63 6.67 35.30
N LEU A 31 28.02 7.60 36.06
CA LEU A 31 26.59 7.88 35.97
C LEU A 31 26.21 8.44 34.59
N ALA A 32 27.02 9.35 34.04
CA ALA A 32 26.79 9.88 32.70
C ALA A 32 26.88 8.79 31.62
N VAL A 33 27.88 7.91 31.70
CA VAL A 33 28.01 6.76 30.80
C VAL A 33 26.82 5.81 30.93
N ALA A 34 26.36 5.53 32.16
CA ALA A 34 25.20 4.67 32.42
C ALA A 34 23.90 5.25 31.85
N ILE A 35 23.70 6.57 31.96
CA ILE A 35 22.54 7.27 31.37
C ILE A 35 22.61 7.24 29.85
N VAL A 36 23.77 7.53 29.25
CA VAL A 36 23.95 7.50 27.79
C VAL A 36 23.81 6.08 27.25
N SER A 37 24.39 5.08 27.92
CA SER A 37 24.23 3.68 27.54
C SER A 37 22.79 3.21 27.73
N GLY A 38 22.11 3.66 28.79
CA GLY A 38 20.70 3.36 29.04
C GLY A 38 19.80 3.99 27.97
N ALA A 39 20.04 5.25 27.59
CA ALA A 39 19.34 5.92 26.51
C ALA A 39 19.63 5.30 25.14
N LEU A 40 20.87 4.88 24.89
CA LEU A 40 21.27 4.18 23.67
C LEU A 40 20.62 2.80 23.59
N LEU A 41 20.67 2.02 24.68
CA LEU A 41 20.00 0.73 24.79
C LEU A 41 18.49 0.87 24.69
N TYR A 42 17.90 1.93 25.27
CA TYR A 42 16.50 2.26 25.11
C TYR A 42 16.18 2.58 23.64
N HIS A 43 16.99 3.39 22.95
CA HIS A 43 16.83 3.66 21.52
C HIS A 43 17.04 2.43 20.64
N LEU A 44 17.93 1.51 21.02
CA LEU A 44 18.13 0.22 20.34
C LEU A 44 17.03 -0.81 20.66
N SER A 45 16.39 -0.69 21.82
CA SER A 45 15.32 -1.58 22.31
C SER A 45 13.92 -1.04 22.02
N LEU A 46 13.80 0.21 21.56
CA LEU A 46 12.63 0.61 20.79
C LEU A 46 12.54 -0.40 19.65
N PRO A 47 11.38 -1.04 19.42
CA PRO A 47 11.16 -1.73 18.17
C PRO A 47 11.37 -0.68 17.09
N GLY A 48 12.58 -0.65 16.52
CA GLY A 48 12.89 0.22 15.41
C GLY A 48 11.81 -0.05 14.40
N GLU A 49 11.05 1.00 14.00
CA GLU A 49 9.90 0.89 13.12
C GLU A 49 10.20 -0.19 12.10
N SER A 50 9.61 -1.37 12.32
CA SER A 50 9.87 -2.53 11.50
C SER A 50 9.73 -2.04 10.08
N GLY A 51 10.73 -2.28 9.22
CA GLY A 51 10.86 -1.71 7.88
C GLY A 51 9.77 -2.14 6.91
N VAL A 52 8.52 -1.92 7.30
CA VAL A 52 7.22 -2.14 6.66
C VAL A 52 7.12 -1.06 5.60
N LYS A 53 7.49 -1.45 4.37
CA LYS A 53 7.70 -0.52 3.26
C LYS A 53 6.45 -0.43 2.40
N PHE A 54 6.09 0.82 2.09
CA PHE A 54 5.21 1.11 0.98
C PHE A 54 5.81 0.58 -0.33
N SER A 55 4.95 0.19 -1.27
CA SER A 55 5.33 -0.48 -2.51
C SER A 55 4.66 0.20 -3.69
N LEU A 56 5.41 0.47 -4.76
CA LEU A 56 4.86 0.97 -6.02
C LEU A 56 4.23 -0.15 -6.87
N LYS A 57 3.60 -1.12 -6.21
CA LYS A 57 2.72 -2.11 -6.83
C LYS A 57 1.28 -1.78 -6.44
N ALA A 58 0.39 -1.82 -7.41
CA ALA A 58 -1.03 -1.68 -7.18
C ALA A 58 -1.79 -2.90 -7.71
N ILE A 59 -2.82 -3.31 -7.00
CA ILE A 59 -3.73 -4.36 -7.44
C ILE A 59 -5.15 -3.80 -7.52
N VAL A 60 -5.85 -4.13 -8.61
CA VAL A 60 -7.29 -3.91 -8.77
C VAL A 60 -7.97 -5.28 -8.78
N VAL A 61 -8.81 -5.53 -7.78
CA VAL A 61 -9.54 -6.78 -7.60
C VAL A 61 -11.00 -6.53 -7.96
N ASP A 62 -11.48 -7.12 -9.05
CA ASP A 62 -12.81 -6.84 -9.61
C ASP A 62 -13.69 -8.09 -9.63
N GLN A 63 -14.15 -8.50 -8.44
CA GLN A 63 -15.16 -9.54 -8.30
C GLN A 63 -16.50 -9.10 -8.91
N LEU A 64 -16.82 -7.81 -8.85
CA LEU A 64 -18.09 -7.26 -9.32
C LEU A 64 -18.26 -7.35 -10.85
N SER A 65 -17.16 -7.50 -11.60
CA SER A 65 -17.17 -7.76 -13.05
C SER A 65 -17.94 -9.02 -13.46
N VAL A 66 -18.27 -9.92 -12.52
CA VAL A 66 -19.15 -11.08 -12.77
C VAL A 66 -20.56 -10.68 -13.22
N ASP A 67 -21.07 -9.55 -12.70
CA ASP A 67 -22.42 -9.06 -12.97
C ASP A 67 -22.42 -7.67 -13.62
N ILE A 68 -21.40 -6.83 -13.31
CA ILE A 68 -21.34 -5.43 -13.73
C ILE A 68 -19.94 -5.11 -14.26
N GLU A 69 -19.71 -5.46 -15.53
CA GLU A 69 -18.51 -5.06 -16.26
C GLU A 69 -18.44 -3.53 -16.41
N ASN A 70 -17.23 -2.97 -16.26
CA ASN A 70 -17.00 -1.55 -16.50
C ASN A 70 -15.56 -1.28 -16.96
N GLN A 71 -15.29 -1.51 -18.25
CA GLN A 71 -13.95 -1.32 -18.80
C GLN A 71 -13.45 0.13 -18.69
N THR A 72 -14.34 1.12 -18.80
CA THR A 72 -13.98 2.53 -18.64
C THR A 72 -13.45 2.84 -17.24
N PHE A 73 -14.03 2.24 -16.20
CA PHE A 73 -13.50 2.32 -14.84
C PHE A 73 -12.11 1.69 -14.76
N VAL A 74 -11.96 0.44 -15.27
CA VAL A 74 -10.68 -0.29 -15.23
C VAL A 74 -9.58 0.51 -15.92
N ASP A 75 -9.82 0.97 -17.15
CA ASP A 75 -8.86 1.77 -17.92
C ASP A 75 -8.48 3.06 -17.18
N SER A 76 -9.46 3.73 -16.57
CA SER A 76 -9.22 4.97 -15.82
C SER A 76 -8.34 4.74 -14.59
N VAL A 77 -8.64 3.71 -13.80
CA VAL A 77 -7.87 3.38 -12.59
C VAL A 77 -6.45 2.93 -12.95
N VAL A 78 -6.31 2.02 -13.91
CA VAL A 78 -5.01 1.55 -14.39
C VAL A 78 -4.17 2.71 -14.92
N LYS A 79 -4.77 3.60 -15.71
CA LYS A 79 -4.09 4.79 -16.24
C LYS A 79 -3.61 5.71 -15.11
N ILE A 80 -4.49 6.08 -14.17
CA ILE A 80 -4.13 6.97 -13.05
C ILE A 80 -2.98 6.38 -12.23
N LEU A 81 -3.06 5.09 -11.88
CA LEU A 81 -2.03 4.44 -11.07
C LEU A 81 -0.70 4.35 -11.83
N SER A 82 -0.73 3.92 -13.09
CA SER A 82 0.48 3.75 -13.92
C SER A 82 1.19 5.08 -14.18
N GLU A 83 0.44 6.15 -14.49
CA GLU A 83 0.98 7.50 -14.68
C GLU A 83 1.61 8.09 -13.39
N ASN A 84 1.32 7.50 -12.23
CA ASN A 84 1.90 7.88 -10.94
C ASN A 84 2.90 6.84 -10.42
N GLY A 85 3.51 6.06 -11.32
CA GLY A 85 4.66 5.20 -11.01
C GLY A 85 4.32 3.82 -10.45
N PHE A 86 3.05 3.43 -10.38
CA PHE A 86 2.67 2.10 -9.91
C PHE A 86 2.75 1.05 -11.04
N SER A 87 3.30 -0.11 -10.72
CA SER A 87 3.08 -1.33 -11.51
C SER A 87 1.72 -1.91 -11.13
N VAL A 88 0.77 -1.90 -12.06
CA VAL A 88 -0.63 -2.27 -11.79
C VAL A 88 -0.89 -3.69 -12.28
N THR A 89 -1.55 -4.51 -11.46
CA THR A 89 -2.12 -5.80 -11.85
C THR A 89 -3.63 -5.77 -11.65
N TYR A 90 -4.38 -6.19 -12.67
CA TYR A 90 -5.83 -6.28 -12.62
C TYR A 90 -6.25 -7.75 -12.57
N HIS A 91 -7.16 -8.09 -11.66
CA HIS A 91 -7.72 -9.42 -11.50
C HIS A 91 -9.24 -9.34 -11.63
N ASP A 92 -9.79 -9.98 -12.66
CA ASP A 92 -11.24 -10.04 -12.91
C ASP A 92 -11.93 -11.10 -12.04
N TYR A 93 -13.22 -11.31 -12.26
CA TYR A 93 -13.99 -12.29 -11.50
C TYR A 93 -13.49 -13.74 -11.67
N LYS A 94 -12.78 -14.09 -12.74
CA LYS A 94 -12.34 -15.47 -12.99
C LYS A 94 -11.21 -15.88 -12.05
N GLU A 95 -10.42 -14.91 -11.59
CA GLU A 95 -9.25 -15.15 -10.75
C GLU A 95 -9.53 -14.93 -9.26
N THR A 96 -10.58 -14.18 -8.92
CA THR A 96 -10.86 -13.68 -7.55
C THR A 96 -11.60 -14.69 -6.67
N ASN A 97 -11.06 -15.90 -6.55
CA ASN A 97 -11.55 -16.99 -5.72
C ASN A 97 -10.94 -16.99 -4.29
N VAL A 98 -11.33 -17.94 -3.44
CA VAL A 98 -10.82 -18.03 -2.05
C VAL A 98 -9.27 -18.13 -2.00
N PRO A 99 -8.61 -19.01 -2.79
CA PRO A 99 -7.15 -19.08 -2.85
C PRO A 99 -6.47 -17.75 -3.24
N PHE A 100 -7.06 -16.97 -4.15
CA PHE A 100 -6.55 -15.65 -4.49
C PHE A 100 -6.54 -14.72 -3.26
N PHE A 101 -7.67 -14.61 -2.57
CA PHE A 101 -7.77 -13.74 -1.39
C PHE A 101 -6.86 -14.19 -0.24
N ARG A 102 -6.63 -15.51 -0.09
CA ARG A 102 -5.66 -16.06 0.89
C ARG A 102 -4.23 -15.56 0.65
N ASN A 103 -3.88 -15.25 -0.59
CA ASN A 103 -2.55 -14.76 -0.97
C ASN A 103 -2.49 -13.24 -1.13
N LEU A 104 -3.59 -12.51 -0.94
CA LEU A 104 -3.66 -11.07 -1.19
C LEU A 104 -2.64 -10.29 -0.34
N ALA A 105 -2.49 -10.64 0.94
CA ALA A 105 -1.54 -10.01 1.85
C ALA A 105 -0.06 -10.36 1.56
N LYS A 106 0.21 -11.36 0.72
CA LYS A 106 1.58 -11.68 0.29
C LYS A 106 2.07 -10.75 -0.83
N ALA A 107 1.15 -10.19 -1.60
CA ALA A 107 1.48 -9.32 -2.74
C ALA A 107 2.22 -8.04 -2.32
N SER A 108 2.05 -7.59 -1.07
CA SER A 108 2.72 -6.40 -0.51
C SER A 108 2.56 -5.17 -1.42
N CYS A 109 1.33 -4.88 -1.83
CA CYS A 109 0.98 -3.76 -2.69
C CYS A 109 0.81 -2.47 -1.90
N GLY A 110 1.21 -1.33 -2.44
CA GLY A 110 0.97 -0.03 -1.82
C GLY A 110 -0.46 0.46 -1.99
N ILE A 111 -1.14 0.10 -3.08
CA ILE A 111 -2.55 0.40 -3.30
C ILE A 111 -3.31 -0.87 -3.66
N ILE A 112 -4.44 -1.11 -3.00
CA ILE A 112 -5.35 -2.22 -3.31
C ILE A 112 -6.75 -1.64 -3.50
N VAL A 113 -7.27 -1.74 -4.73
CA VAL A 113 -8.64 -1.35 -5.06
C VAL A 113 -9.51 -2.61 -5.06
N LEU A 114 -10.47 -2.68 -4.15
CA LEU A 114 -11.38 -3.80 -3.96
C LEU A 114 -12.76 -3.44 -4.52
N ARG A 115 -12.98 -3.77 -5.80
CA ARG A 115 -14.28 -3.66 -6.47
C ARG A 115 -15.06 -4.95 -6.27
N LEU A 116 -15.58 -5.12 -5.05
CA LEU A 116 -16.25 -6.33 -4.58
C LEU A 116 -17.69 -6.06 -4.17
N HIS A 117 -18.55 -7.06 -4.28
CA HIS A 117 -19.75 -7.11 -3.45
C HIS A 117 -19.38 -7.18 -1.97
N SER A 118 -20.21 -6.54 -1.16
CA SER A 118 -20.15 -6.59 0.28
C SER A 118 -21.55 -6.60 0.85
N ALA A 119 -21.70 -7.21 2.02
CA ALA A 119 -22.97 -7.25 2.72
C ALA A 119 -22.76 -7.08 4.22
N LEU A 120 -23.58 -6.22 4.83
CA LEU A 120 -23.77 -6.21 6.27
C LEU A 120 -24.57 -7.43 6.67
N ARG A 121 -24.06 -8.18 7.64
CA ARG A 121 -24.76 -9.31 8.23
C ARG A 121 -26.03 -8.85 8.97
N LYS A 122 -27.06 -9.70 8.93
CA LYS A 122 -28.32 -9.43 9.65
C LYS A 122 -28.22 -9.72 11.15
N ASP A 123 -27.44 -10.74 11.51
CA ASP A 123 -27.29 -11.24 12.88
C ASP A 123 -26.27 -10.45 13.70
N LYS A 124 -25.36 -9.72 13.03
CA LYS A 124 -24.29 -8.98 13.70
C LYS A 124 -23.83 -7.75 12.89
N PRO A 125 -23.27 -6.73 13.57
CA PRO A 125 -22.69 -5.55 12.93
C PRO A 125 -21.33 -5.87 12.28
N VAL A 126 -21.32 -6.71 11.25
CA VAL A 126 -20.11 -7.12 10.52
C VAL A 126 -20.39 -7.11 9.02
N VAL A 127 -19.46 -6.54 8.26
CA VAL A 127 -19.51 -6.53 6.80
C VAL A 127 -18.53 -7.57 6.28
N ASP A 128 -19.02 -8.44 5.39
CA ASP A 128 -18.22 -9.44 4.69
C ASP A 128 -18.07 -9.07 3.22
N PHE A 129 -16.97 -9.54 2.61
CA PHE A 129 -16.63 -9.29 1.21
C PHE A 129 -16.71 -10.56 0.39
N PHE A 130 -17.33 -10.46 -0.78
CA PHE A 130 -17.60 -11.60 -1.63
C PHE A 130 -16.37 -11.94 -2.45
N THR A 131 -16.17 -13.23 -2.66
CA THR A 131 -15.30 -13.77 -3.69
C THR A 131 -16.13 -14.07 -4.95
N SER A 132 -15.47 -14.48 -6.03
CA SER A 132 -16.12 -15.00 -7.23
C SER A 132 -16.34 -16.51 -7.19
N GLU A 133 -15.91 -17.20 -6.12
CA GLU A 133 -16.07 -18.64 -6.00
C GLU A 133 -17.48 -18.99 -5.51
N PRO A 134 -18.26 -19.81 -6.26
CA PRO A 134 -19.57 -20.27 -5.81
C PRO A 134 -19.48 -20.95 -4.44
N TYR A 135 -20.45 -20.66 -3.58
CA TYR A 135 -20.51 -21.25 -2.25
C TYR A 135 -20.78 -22.76 -2.34
N ASP A 136 -19.97 -23.55 -1.63
CA ASP A 136 -20.15 -24.98 -1.47
C ASP A 136 -19.99 -25.35 0.02
N PRO A 137 -21.04 -25.87 0.69
CA PRO A 137 -20.94 -26.24 2.10
C PRO A 137 -19.90 -27.34 2.39
N GLN A 138 -19.44 -28.08 1.38
CA GLN A 138 -18.44 -29.15 1.53
C GLN A 138 -16.98 -28.68 1.29
N LYS A 139 -16.75 -27.43 0.88
CA LYS A 139 -15.41 -26.86 0.70
C LYS A 139 -15.01 -25.96 1.86
N TYR A 140 -13.72 -25.94 2.23
CA TYR A 140 -13.21 -25.07 3.30
C TYR A 140 -13.97 -25.24 4.63
N VAL A 141 -14.38 -26.47 4.97
CA VAL A 141 -15.25 -26.76 6.12
C VAL A 141 -14.67 -26.17 7.42
N GLU A 142 -13.38 -26.38 7.68
CA GLU A 142 -12.69 -25.81 8.85
C GLU A 142 -12.75 -24.27 8.87
N GLU A 143 -12.45 -23.62 7.75
CA GLU A 143 -12.51 -22.14 7.65
C GLU A 143 -13.94 -21.60 7.78
N GLN A 144 -14.96 -22.39 7.39
CA GLN A 144 -16.36 -22.06 7.61
C GLN A 144 -16.76 -22.21 9.08
N GLU A 145 -16.38 -23.31 9.73
CA GLU A 145 -16.64 -23.56 11.16
C GLU A 145 -15.96 -22.50 12.04
N GLU A 146 -14.75 -22.08 11.67
CA GLU A 146 -14.04 -21.00 12.35
C GLU A 146 -14.59 -19.59 12.03
N GLY A 147 -15.52 -19.47 11.09
CA GLY A 147 -16.11 -18.20 10.67
C GLY A 147 -15.15 -17.29 9.90
N LEU A 148 -14.14 -17.85 9.24
CA LEU A 148 -13.29 -17.16 8.28
C LEU A 148 -13.99 -17.00 6.93
N LEU A 149 -14.76 -18.00 6.53
CA LEU A 149 -15.58 -17.98 5.32
C LEU A 149 -17.04 -18.18 5.67
N VAL A 150 -17.93 -17.50 4.96
CA VAL A 150 -19.38 -17.64 5.11
C VAL A 150 -20.07 -17.65 3.75
N LYS A 151 -21.33 -18.08 3.72
CA LYS A 151 -22.19 -17.95 2.55
C LYS A 151 -22.64 -16.50 2.38
N GLY A 152 -22.26 -15.87 1.27
CA GLY A 152 -22.82 -14.60 0.81
C GLY A 152 -23.81 -14.84 -0.32
N THR A 153 -25.02 -14.30 -0.22
CA THR A 153 -26.04 -14.39 -1.28
C THR A 153 -26.30 -13.00 -1.87
N VAL A 154 -26.25 -12.90 -3.20
CA VAL A 154 -26.46 -11.64 -3.91
C VAL A 154 -27.96 -11.34 -3.94
N SER A 155 -28.41 -10.20 -3.42
CA SER A 155 -29.85 -9.96 -3.21
C SER A 155 -30.73 -10.00 -4.48
N TYR A 156 -30.16 -9.75 -5.65
CA TYR A 156 -30.87 -9.72 -6.94
C TYR A 156 -30.63 -10.97 -7.80
N SER A 157 -29.82 -11.92 -7.33
CA SER A 157 -29.62 -13.20 -8.01
C SER A 157 -29.50 -14.30 -6.97
N ASP A 158 -30.21 -15.42 -7.11
CA ASP A 158 -30.13 -16.54 -6.15
C ASP A 158 -28.73 -17.22 -6.11
N LYS A 159 -27.74 -16.63 -6.76
CA LYS A 159 -26.33 -17.00 -6.70
C LYS A 159 -25.77 -16.72 -5.31
N SER A 160 -25.03 -17.69 -4.81
CA SER A 160 -24.29 -17.57 -3.56
C SER A 160 -22.82 -17.83 -3.79
N TYR A 161 -21.97 -17.04 -3.14
CA TYR A 161 -20.52 -17.10 -3.23
C TYR A 161 -19.94 -17.27 -1.82
N PHE A 162 -18.70 -17.74 -1.74
CA PHE A 162 -17.94 -17.57 -0.51
C PHE A 162 -17.71 -16.08 -0.26
N ALA A 163 -17.96 -15.64 0.97
CA ALA A 163 -17.60 -14.32 1.45
C ALA A 163 -16.61 -14.45 2.60
N PHE A 164 -15.57 -13.62 2.59
CA PHE A 164 -14.56 -13.58 3.64
C PHE A 164 -14.87 -12.50 4.67
N THR A 165 -14.55 -12.83 5.93
CA THR A 165 -14.90 -12.03 7.10
C THR A 165 -13.72 -11.16 7.55
N PRO A 166 -13.89 -10.23 8.50
CA PRO A 166 -12.75 -9.56 9.13
C PRO A 166 -11.75 -10.54 9.73
N LYS A 167 -12.24 -11.65 10.32
CA LYS A 167 -11.40 -12.71 10.90
C LYS A 167 -10.53 -13.38 9.83
N PHE A 168 -11.03 -13.57 8.61
CA PHE A 168 -10.22 -14.05 7.48
C PHE A 168 -9.04 -13.14 7.21
N VAL A 169 -9.28 -11.83 7.13
CA VAL A 169 -8.23 -10.82 6.90
C VAL A 169 -7.18 -10.87 8.02
N GLU A 170 -7.60 -10.98 9.28
CA GLU A 170 -6.69 -11.13 10.43
C GLU A 170 -5.85 -12.42 10.39
N ASN A 171 -6.33 -13.47 9.73
CA ASN A 171 -5.63 -14.74 9.62
C ASN A 171 -4.82 -14.90 8.32
N LEU A 172 -4.83 -13.90 7.43
CA LEU A 172 -4.02 -13.92 6.22
C LEU A 172 -2.52 -14.02 6.54
N GLU A 173 -1.82 -14.89 5.82
CA GLU A 173 -0.36 -14.90 5.81
C GLU A 173 0.17 -13.69 5.02
N GLY A 174 1.09 -12.93 5.61
CA GLY A 174 1.59 -11.68 5.05
C GLY A 174 1.01 -10.44 5.74
N ALA A 175 1.16 -9.29 5.09
CA ALA A 175 0.78 -7.98 5.63
C ALA A 175 0.44 -6.99 4.50
N PHE A 176 -0.16 -5.86 4.87
CA PHE A 176 -0.49 -4.75 3.98
C PHE A 176 0.42 -3.55 4.28
N PRO A 177 1.74 -3.64 4.06
CA PRO A 177 2.71 -2.71 4.62
C PRO A 177 2.50 -1.27 4.14
N ARG A 178 1.92 -0.44 5.01
CA ARG A 178 1.54 0.96 4.71
C ARG A 178 0.60 1.07 3.51
N SER A 179 -0.12 0.00 3.16
CA SER A 179 -1.01 -0.03 2.01
C SER A 179 -2.20 0.90 2.18
N ILE A 180 -2.71 1.38 1.06
CA ILE A 180 -3.96 2.13 0.94
C ILE A 180 -5.00 1.17 0.38
N ILE A 181 -6.02 0.87 1.18
CA ILE A 181 -7.11 -0.02 0.79
C ILE A 181 -8.30 0.85 0.37
N VAL A 182 -8.79 0.68 -0.85
CA VAL A 182 -10.01 1.34 -1.35
C VAL A 182 -11.08 0.28 -1.54
N ALA A 183 -12.01 0.20 -0.61
CA ALA A 183 -13.07 -0.80 -0.58
C ALA A 183 -14.40 -0.23 -1.12
N MET A 184 -14.74 -0.62 -2.34
CA MET A 184 -15.80 0.02 -3.12
C MET A 184 -17.22 -0.54 -2.86
N GLY A 185 -17.32 -1.64 -2.12
CA GLY A 185 -18.59 -2.29 -1.81
C GLY A 185 -19.48 -1.47 -0.85
N CYS A 186 -20.79 -1.75 -0.90
CA CYS A 186 -21.77 -1.14 0.00
C CYS A 186 -21.40 -1.35 1.48
N GLN A 187 -21.53 -0.29 2.27
CA GLN A 187 -21.29 -0.34 3.72
C GLN A 187 -19.88 -0.82 4.13
N SER A 188 -18.90 -0.85 3.20
CA SER A 188 -17.53 -1.31 3.49
C SER A 188 -16.86 -0.56 4.64
N LEU A 189 -17.35 0.64 5.00
CA LEU A 189 -16.97 1.37 6.21
C LEU A 189 -18.20 1.96 6.93
N ASN A 190 -19.06 1.10 7.46
CA ASN A 190 -20.25 1.52 8.19
C ASN A 190 -19.93 1.93 9.64
N GLN A 191 -19.90 3.23 9.92
CA GLN A 191 -19.59 3.75 11.25
C GLN A 191 -20.62 3.38 12.33
N THR A 192 -21.86 3.04 11.95
CA THR A 192 -22.92 2.66 12.90
C THR A 192 -22.96 1.16 13.15
N ALA A 193 -22.75 0.36 12.10
CA ALA A 193 -22.79 -1.10 12.16
C ALA A 193 -21.39 -1.73 12.26
N GLY A 194 -20.39 -0.98 12.73
CA GLY A 194 -19.06 -1.49 13.00
C GLY A 194 -18.06 -1.33 11.84
N ILE A 195 -16.80 -1.10 12.23
CA ILE A 195 -15.67 -0.86 11.33
C ILE A 195 -14.68 -2.04 11.31
N SER A 196 -15.12 -3.22 11.75
CA SER A 196 -14.26 -4.38 12.01
C SER A 196 -13.46 -4.84 10.78
N MET A 197 -14.02 -4.77 9.58
CA MET A 197 -13.28 -5.06 8.35
C MET A 197 -12.11 -4.08 8.14
N ALA A 198 -12.34 -2.78 8.35
CA ALA A 198 -11.29 -1.78 8.25
C ALA A 198 -10.22 -1.93 9.34
N GLU A 199 -10.63 -2.29 10.56
CA GLU A 199 -9.70 -2.62 11.64
C GLU A 199 -8.83 -3.83 11.31
N ALA A 200 -9.40 -4.89 10.72
CA ALA A 200 -8.66 -6.07 10.32
C ALA A 200 -7.56 -5.74 9.30
N PHE A 201 -7.86 -4.96 8.26
CA PHE A 201 -6.86 -4.47 7.32
C PHE A 201 -5.80 -3.59 7.98
N HIS A 202 -6.21 -2.69 8.88
CA HIS A 202 -5.31 -1.80 9.59
C HIS A 202 -4.36 -2.56 10.52
N ARG A 203 -4.86 -3.54 11.29
CA ARG A 203 -4.05 -4.42 12.15
C ARG A 203 -3.04 -5.25 11.34
N LYS A 204 -3.38 -5.56 10.08
CA LYS A 204 -2.46 -6.20 9.12
C LYS A 204 -1.48 -5.23 8.46
N GLY A 205 -1.44 -3.97 8.86
CA GLY A 205 -0.41 -3.00 8.49
C GLY A 205 -0.84 -1.94 7.48
N ALA A 206 -2.10 -1.96 7.01
CA ALA A 206 -2.59 -0.94 6.09
C ALA A 206 -2.51 0.45 6.74
N ALA A 207 -1.99 1.44 6.01
CA ALA A 207 -1.90 2.81 6.49
C ALA A 207 -3.28 3.47 6.56
N VAL A 208 -4.14 3.18 5.59
CA VAL A 208 -5.51 3.65 5.58
C VAL A 208 -6.42 2.69 4.83
N TYR A 209 -7.64 2.59 5.31
CA TYR A 209 -8.77 1.93 4.67
C TYR A 209 -9.81 3.00 4.33
N ILE A 210 -10.25 3.05 3.08
CA ILE A 210 -11.24 3.99 2.56
C ILE A 210 -12.43 3.18 2.06
N GLY A 211 -13.65 3.51 2.48
CA GLY A 211 -14.84 2.75 2.13
C GLY A 211 -16.14 3.55 2.25
N TRP A 212 -17.24 2.93 1.85
CA TRP A 212 -18.58 3.54 1.82
C TRP A 212 -19.33 3.33 3.12
N THR A 213 -19.97 4.40 3.61
CA THR A 213 -20.76 4.36 4.85
C THR A 213 -22.11 3.67 4.71
N SER A 214 -22.65 3.61 3.49
CA SER A 214 -24.01 3.12 3.20
C SER A 214 -24.08 2.48 1.81
N TRP A 215 -25.30 2.26 1.33
CA TRP A 215 -25.61 1.69 0.02
C TRP A 215 -25.21 2.62 -1.12
N VAL A 216 -24.46 2.08 -2.08
CA VAL A 216 -23.98 2.82 -3.25
C VAL A 216 -24.17 1.97 -4.50
N THR A 217 -24.52 2.60 -5.63
CA THR A 217 -24.57 1.87 -6.90
C THR A 217 -23.18 1.70 -7.48
N ALA A 218 -22.97 0.61 -8.23
CA ALA A 218 -21.66 0.34 -8.85
C ALA A 218 -21.18 1.50 -9.75
N PRO A 219 -21.99 2.09 -10.65
CA PRO A 219 -21.53 3.21 -11.47
C PRO A 219 -21.11 4.45 -10.67
N HIS A 220 -21.81 4.74 -9.56
CA HIS A 220 -21.44 5.87 -8.70
C HIS A 220 -20.15 5.58 -7.93
N SER A 221 -20.02 4.37 -7.36
CA SER A 221 -18.81 3.94 -6.65
C SER A 221 -17.58 3.97 -7.56
N ASP A 222 -17.73 3.52 -8.81
CA ASP A 222 -16.70 3.54 -9.85
C ASP A 222 -16.25 4.99 -10.15
N ALA A 223 -17.21 5.90 -10.39
CA ALA A 223 -16.93 7.30 -10.72
C ALA A 223 -16.23 8.05 -9.56
N GLU A 224 -16.72 7.90 -8.33
CA GLU A 224 -16.14 8.55 -7.16
C GLU A 224 -14.78 7.95 -6.79
N THR A 225 -14.54 6.67 -7.05
CA THR A 225 -13.22 6.04 -6.86
C THR A 225 -12.19 6.60 -7.84
N VAL A 226 -12.55 6.78 -9.11
CA VAL A 226 -11.69 7.45 -10.10
C VAL A 226 -11.37 8.88 -9.65
N LYS A 227 -12.36 9.62 -9.16
CA LYS A 227 -12.17 10.97 -8.61
C LYS A 227 -11.23 10.96 -7.39
N LEU A 228 -11.48 10.08 -6.43
CA LEU A 228 -10.66 9.90 -5.23
C LEU A 228 -9.20 9.65 -5.59
N LEU A 229 -8.92 8.72 -6.50
CA LEU A 229 -7.56 8.39 -6.91
C LEU A 229 -6.85 9.58 -7.58
N ARG A 230 -7.54 10.36 -8.43
CA ARG A 230 -6.97 11.61 -9.00
C ARG A 230 -6.61 12.61 -7.90
N LYS A 231 -7.49 12.79 -6.91
CA LYS A 231 -7.27 13.73 -5.80
C LYS A 231 -6.06 13.34 -4.96
N LEU A 232 -5.94 12.04 -4.65
CA LEU A 232 -4.82 11.50 -3.86
C LEU A 232 -3.48 11.53 -4.61
N LEU A 233 -3.47 11.09 -5.88
CA LEU A 233 -2.23 10.85 -6.63
C LEU A 233 -1.80 12.07 -7.45
N CYS A 234 -2.73 12.67 -8.20
CA CYS A 234 -2.41 13.76 -9.13
C CYS A 234 -2.39 15.12 -8.44
N GLU A 235 -3.37 15.38 -7.56
CA GLU A 235 -3.55 16.69 -6.92
C GLU A 235 -2.83 16.80 -5.55
N ASN A 236 -2.22 15.71 -5.08
CA ASN A 236 -1.46 15.65 -3.83
C ASN A 236 -2.27 16.15 -2.60
N MET A 237 -3.56 15.85 -2.60
CA MET A 237 -4.42 16.08 -1.45
C MET A 237 -4.10 15.08 -0.34
N THR A 238 -4.35 15.50 0.90
CA THR A 238 -4.41 14.58 2.02
C THR A 238 -5.57 13.60 1.86
N VAL A 239 -5.54 12.46 2.55
CA VAL A 239 -6.67 11.53 2.61
C VAL A 239 -7.96 12.24 2.99
N HIS A 240 -7.92 13.12 4.00
CA HIS A 240 -9.11 13.83 4.44
C HIS A 240 -9.70 14.74 3.37
N GLU A 241 -8.86 15.56 2.71
CA GLU A 241 -9.29 16.47 1.65
C GLU A 241 -9.84 15.70 0.44
N ALA A 242 -9.16 14.62 0.03
CA ALA A 242 -9.58 13.81 -1.10
C ALA A 242 -10.95 13.17 -0.85
N VAL A 243 -11.15 12.55 0.31
CA VAL A 243 -12.44 11.96 0.70
C VAL A 243 -13.51 13.05 0.82
N ALA A 244 -13.21 14.20 1.45
CA ALA A 244 -14.15 15.31 1.57
C ALA A 244 -14.55 15.94 0.23
N SER A 245 -13.74 15.76 -0.83
CA SER A 245 -14.02 16.26 -2.18
C SER A 245 -14.91 15.32 -3.02
N THR A 246 -15.15 14.09 -2.56
CA THR A 246 -16.11 13.16 -3.17
C THR A 246 -17.56 13.53 -2.82
N ALA A 247 -18.53 12.98 -3.54
CA ALA A 247 -19.93 13.30 -3.33
C ALA A 247 -20.39 13.00 -1.88
N LYS A 248 -21.03 13.99 -1.23
CA LYS A 248 -21.53 13.89 0.16
C LYS A 248 -23.02 13.53 0.26
N GLU A 249 -23.75 13.58 -0.85
CA GLU A 249 -25.21 13.53 -0.88
C GLU A 249 -25.72 12.49 -1.90
N TYR A 250 -25.13 11.30 -1.88
CA TYR A 250 -25.72 10.17 -2.59
C TYR A 250 -26.95 9.66 -1.82
N PRO A 251 -27.98 9.13 -2.51
CA PRO A 251 -29.08 8.43 -1.84
C PRO A 251 -28.60 7.48 -0.74
N TYR A 252 -29.45 7.27 0.27
CA TYR A 252 -29.13 6.47 1.45
C TYR A 252 -28.01 7.03 2.35
N ARG A 253 -27.67 8.32 2.20
CA ARG A 253 -26.58 8.98 2.96
C ARG A 253 -25.23 8.28 2.78
N ALA A 254 -25.02 7.69 1.61
CA ALA A 254 -23.74 7.07 1.28
C ALA A 254 -22.71 8.15 1.00
N SER A 255 -21.58 8.04 1.67
CA SER A 255 -20.40 8.86 1.49
C SER A 255 -19.16 8.01 1.66
N LEU A 256 -18.06 8.38 1.00
CA LEU A 256 -16.76 7.80 1.35
C LEU A 256 -16.31 8.31 2.72
N ALA A 257 -15.70 7.42 3.48
CA ALA A 257 -15.04 7.70 4.75
C ALA A 257 -13.71 6.93 4.79
N TYR A 258 -12.90 7.19 5.82
CA TYR A 258 -11.62 6.51 6.00
C TYR A 258 -11.35 6.15 7.46
N TYR A 259 -10.48 5.15 7.64
CA TYR A 259 -10.01 4.66 8.93
C TYR A 259 -8.50 4.30 8.83
N PRO A 260 -7.68 4.58 9.86
CA PRO A 260 -8.01 5.31 11.09
C PRO A 260 -8.08 6.83 10.89
N ALA A 261 -8.67 7.55 11.85
CA ALA A 261 -8.74 9.01 11.82
C ALA A 261 -7.35 9.69 11.83
N SER A 262 -6.33 9.02 12.37
CA SER A 262 -4.94 9.49 12.34
C SER A 262 -4.37 9.61 10.92
N ALA A 263 -4.94 8.91 9.94
CA ALA A 263 -4.54 9.01 8.53
C ALA A 263 -4.99 10.31 7.86
N LYS A 264 -5.69 11.22 8.56
CA LYS A 264 -6.26 12.45 7.97
C LYS A 264 -5.28 13.28 7.14
N ASN A 265 -4.04 13.39 7.60
CA ASN A 265 -2.98 14.22 7.00
C ASN A 265 -2.06 13.42 6.07
N LEU A 266 -2.31 12.12 5.90
CA LEU A 266 -1.49 11.26 5.04
C LEU A 266 -1.60 11.75 3.59
N LYS A 267 -0.46 11.93 2.93
CA LYS A 267 -0.38 12.20 1.48
C LYS A 267 0.27 11.03 0.77
N MET A 268 -0.24 10.71 -0.41
CA MET A 268 0.33 9.65 -1.23
C MET A 268 1.75 9.96 -1.69
N ARG A 269 2.03 11.23 -1.99
CA ARG A 269 3.37 11.68 -2.41
C ARG A 269 4.44 11.36 -1.38
N ASP A 270 4.13 11.46 -0.08
CA ASP A 270 5.09 11.17 0.98
C ASP A 270 5.43 9.67 1.01
N LEU A 271 4.42 8.80 0.85
CA LEU A 271 4.60 7.35 0.74
C LEU A 271 5.41 6.94 -0.50
N ILE A 272 5.14 7.60 -1.65
CA ILE A 272 5.87 7.37 -2.90
C ILE A 272 7.33 7.80 -2.75
N ALA A 273 7.59 9.01 -2.23
CA ALA A 273 8.94 9.51 -2.01
C ALA A 273 9.74 8.62 -1.05
N GLU A 274 9.11 8.14 0.03
CA GLU A 274 9.71 7.18 0.97
C GLU A 274 10.13 5.86 0.27
N ALA A 275 9.32 5.38 -0.69
CA ALA A 275 9.61 4.18 -1.47
C ALA A 275 10.75 4.40 -2.49
N GLU A 276 10.76 5.54 -3.16
CA GLU A 276 11.75 5.90 -4.19
C GLU A 276 13.16 6.12 -3.61
N VAL A 277 13.29 6.93 -2.54
CA VAL A 277 14.58 7.24 -1.89
C VAL A 277 15.30 5.96 -1.47
N LYS A 278 14.55 4.96 -0.99
CA LYS A 278 15.11 3.68 -0.57
C LYS A 278 15.48 2.79 -1.75
N SER A 279 14.77 2.86 -2.89
CA SER A 279 15.20 2.16 -4.11
C SER A 279 16.57 2.64 -4.58
N SER A 280 16.79 3.96 -4.57
CA SER A 280 18.05 4.57 -5.01
C SER A 280 19.21 4.29 -4.04
N GLY A 281 18.95 4.30 -2.73
CA GLY A 281 19.93 3.93 -1.71
C GLY A 281 20.34 2.45 -1.73
N ILE A 282 19.45 1.54 -2.15
CA ILE A 282 19.77 0.12 -2.37
C ILE A 282 20.66 -0.02 -3.61
N THR A 283 20.33 0.66 -4.72
CA THR A 283 21.15 0.67 -5.94
C THR A 283 22.54 1.20 -5.63
N GLN A 284 22.66 2.29 -4.87
CA GLN A 284 23.95 2.86 -4.49
C GLN A 284 24.76 1.91 -3.58
N LYS A 285 24.13 1.28 -2.56
CA LYS A 285 24.80 0.27 -1.73
C LYS A 285 25.22 -0.99 -2.51
N ALA A 286 24.44 -1.41 -3.50
CA ALA A 286 24.78 -2.53 -4.38
C ALA A 286 25.99 -2.17 -5.26
N THR A 287 26.02 -0.96 -5.85
CA THR A 287 27.18 -0.46 -6.60
C THR A 287 28.43 -0.38 -5.72
N TYR A 288 28.34 0.11 -4.48
CA TYR A 288 29.47 0.12 -3.55
C TYR A 288 29.94 -1.28 -3.15
N LYS A 289 29.03 -2.26 -3.00
CA LYS A 289 29.38 -3.66 -2.67
C LYS A 289 30.05 -4.35 -3.86
N THR A 290 29.62 -4.10 -5.08
CA THR A 290 30.29 -4.57 -6.31
C THR A 290 31.65 -3.90 -6.51
N PHE A 291 31.79 -2.61 -6.17
CA PHE A 291 33.06 -1.90 -6.23
C PHE A 291 34.07 -2.38 -5.17
N MET A 292 33.60 -2.75 -3.98
CA MET A 292 34.44 -3.33 -2.91
C MET A 292 34.82 -4.79 -3.17
N CYS A 293 33.96 -5.58 -3.82
CA CYS A 293 34.29 -6.95 -4.21
C CYS A 293 35.17 -7.01 -5.48
N GLY A 294 35.04 -6.02 -6.38
CA GLY A 294 35.88 -5.88 -7.58
C GLY A 294 37.28 -5.33 -7.32
N ARG A 295 37.54 -4.70 -6.16
CA ARG A 295 38.84 -4.12 -5.82
C ARG A 295 39.84 -5.12 -5.20
N TRP A 296 39.40 -6.33 -4.88
CA TRP A 296 40.27 -7.43 -4.45
C TRP A 296 40.65 -8.40 -5.58
N TYR A 297 40.00 -8.30 -6.74
CA TYR A 297 40.29 -9.16 -7.90
C TYR A 297 41.25 -8.54 -8.93
N TRP A 298 41.57 -7.24 -8.81
CA TRP A 298 42.45 -6.54 -9.76
C TRP A 298 43.91 -6.35 -9.31
N THR A 299 44.28 -6.86 -8.13
CA THR A 299 45.70 -6.95 -7.69
C THR A 299 46.30 -8.36 -7.86
N ALA A 300 45.55 -9.34 -8.37
CA ALA A 300 46.03 -10.72 -8.53
C ALA A 300 46.22 -11.19 -9.99
N VAL A 301 45.96 -10.35 -11.01
CA VAL A 301 46.03 -10.76 -12.44
C VAL A 301 47.00 -9.88 -13.27
N LEU A 302 48.08 -9.37 -12.64
CA LEU A 302 49.16 -8.65 -13.34
C LEU A 302 50.55 -9.31 -13.16
N ALA A 303 50.61 -10.59 -12.76
CA ALA A 303 51.89 -11.26 -12.49
C ALA A 303 52.16 -12.54 -13.31
N LEU A 304 51.28 -12.99 -14.21
CA LEU A 304 51.56 -14.18 -15.02
C LEU A 304 50.95 -14.05 -16.42
N SER A 305 51.72 -13.51 -17.36
CA SER A 305 51.50 -13.73 -18.80
C SER A 305 52.86 -13.77 -19.51
N PRO A 306 53.27 -14.93 -20.06
CA PRO A 306 54.49 -15.04 -20.86
C PRO A 306 54.31 -14.45 -22.27
N PRO A 307 55.42 -14.20 -22.99
CA PRO A 307 55.42 -13.40 -24.22
C PRO A 307 54.81 -14.12 -25.43
N ARG A 308 54.27 -13.29 -26.33
CA ARG A 308 53.79 -13.65 -27.68
C ARG A 308 54.89 -14.31 -28.53
N PRO A 309 54.53 -15.20 -29.46
CA PRO A 309 55.27 -15.38 -30.70
C PRO A 309 54.62 -14.62 -31.87
N GLU A 310 55.48 -14.19 -32.79
CA GLU A 310 55.16 -13.59 -34.08
C GLU A 310 54.80 -14.61 -35.18
N ALA A 311 54.34 -14.06 -36.32
CA ALA A 311 54.09 -14.64 -37.65
C ALA A 311 52.75 -15.37 -37.83
N GLY A 312 52.00 -15.24 -38.93
CA GLY A 312 52.14 -14.50 -40.18
C GLY A 312 51.10 -14.99 -41.20
N PHE A 313 50.75 -14.11 -42.15
CA PHE A 313 50.25 -14.37 -43.52
C PHE A 313 48.92 -15.11 -43.85
N GLY A 314 48.18 -14.50 -44.80
CA GLY A 314 47.15 -15.09 -45.70
C GLY A 314 45.72 -15.09 -45.15
N GLY A 315 44.65 -14.70 -45.83
CA GLY A 315 44.39 -14.30 -47.22
C GLY A 315 42.89 -14.54 -47.51
N SER A 316 42.27 -13.61 -48.24
CA SER A 316 41.15 -13.82 -49.19
C SER A 316 39.72 -14.17 -48.73
N HIS A 317 38.80 -13.29 -49.14
CA HIS A 317 37.58 -13.53 -49.92
C HIS A 317 36.27 -14.11 -49.31
N LEU A 318 35.23 -13.27 -49.46
CA LEU A 318 33.91 -13.50 -50.12
C LEU A 318 32.65 -13.91 -49.33
N LEU A 319 31.65 -13.03 -49.51
CA LEU A 319 30.22 -13.25 -49.82
C LEU A 319 29.21 -13.53 -48.70
N GLY A 320 28.14 -12.73 -48.69
CA GLY A 320 26.89 -13.03 -48.00
C GLY A 320 25.95 -11.83 -47.77
N LEU A 321 25.41 -11.24 -48.85
CA LEU A 321 24.16 -10.44 -48.84
C LEU A 321 22.93 -11.39 -48.82
N PRO A 322 21.64 -10.95 -48.77
CA PRO A 322 21.09 -9.62 -48.43
C PRO A 322 19.90 -9.65 -47.43
N VAL A 323 19.54 -8.43 -47.00
CA VAL A 323 18.30 -8.03 -46.33
C VAL A 323 17.15 -7.97 -47.35
N SER A 324 16.00 -8.57 -47.03
CA SER A 324 14.73 -8.35 -47.76
C SER A 324 13.68 -7.80 -46.81
N ALA A 325 13.31 -6.53 -47.00
CA ALA A 325 12.21 -5.87 -46.30
C ALA A 325 10.95 -5.92 -47.17
N PHE A 326 9.86 -6.40 -46.58
CA PHE A 326 8.57 -6.62 -47.20
C PHE A 326 7.68 -5.36 -47.13
N LEU A 327 6.75 -5.32 -48.08
CA LEU A 327 5.90 -4.21 -48.52
C LEU A 327 4.78 -3.79 -47.55
N SER A 328 4.36 -2.53 -47.68
CA SER A 328 3.02 -1.98 -47.40
C SER A 328 2.85 -0.68 -48.22
N PRO A 329 1.64 -0.09 -48.41
CA PRO A 329 0.28 -0.52 -48.06
C PRO A 329 -0.75 -0.38 -49.22
N ARG A 330 -1.95 -0.97 -49.07
CA ARG A 330 -3.15 -0.56 -49.85
C ARG A 330 -4.36 -0.33 -48.96
N ARG A 331 -5.17 0.60 -49.46
CA ARG A 331 -6.32 1.32 -48.89
C ARG A 331 -7.58 0.45 -48.74
N GLY A 332 -8.43 0.88 -47.80
CA GLY A 332 -9.83 1.24 -48.09
C GLY A 332 -10.89 0.15 -47.91
N GLY A 333 -11.85 0.43 -47.02
CA GLY A 333 -13.09 -0.33 -46.89
C GLY A 333 -13.77 -0.08 -45.55
N GLY A 334 -14.67 0.91 -45.48
CA GLY A 334 -15.54 1.14 -44.32
C GLY A 334 -16.71 0.14 -44.31
N PRO A 335 -17.25 -0.22 -43.12
CA PRO A 335 -18.46 -1.04 -43.02
C PRO A 335 -19.72 -0.18 -42.75
N PRO A 336 -20.92 -0.71 -43.07
CA PRO A 336 -22.16 0.07 -43.07
C PRO A 336 -22.85 0.20 -41.71
N GLU A 337 -23.61 1.29 -41.61
CA GLU A 337 -24.60 1.66 -40.60
C GLU A 337 -25.47 0.50 -40.08
N ARG A 338 -25.58 0.40 -38.74
CA ARG A 338 -26.60 -0.42 -38.06
C ARG A 338 -27.55 0.49 -37.28
N ARG A 339 -28.84 0.39 -37.61
CA ARG A 339 -29.98 1.01 -36.90
C ARG A 339 -30.11 0.46 -35.48
N LEU A 340 -30.25 1.36 -34.51
CA LEU A 340 -30.64 1.09 -33.12
C LEU A 340 -32.17 1.12 -32.99
N PRO A 341 -32.79 0.20 -32.22
CA PRO A 341 -34.06 0.45 -31.56
C PRO A 341 -33.84 0.92 -30.12
N THR A 342 -34.34 2.13 -29.86
CA THR A 342 -35.07 2.63 -28.69
C THR A 342 -34.90 2.01 -27.29
N SER A 343 -34.69 2.94 -26.35
CA SER A 343 -34.64 2.86 -24.90
C SER A 343 -35.63 1.91 -24.20
N GLN A 344 -35.09 1.14 -23.26
CA GLN A 344 -35.78 0.84 -22.01
C GLN A 344 -34.86 1.15 -20.83
N SER A 345 -35.41 1.87 -19.86
CA SER A 345 -34.77 2.35 -18.63
C SER A 345 -34.46 1.18 -17.68
N PRO A 346 -33.26 1.08 -17.08
CA PRO A 346 -33.01 0.05 -16.07
C PRO A 346 -33.60 0.48 -14.73
N HIS A 347 -34.45 -0.39 -14.20
CA HIS A 347 -34.94 -0.40 -12.83
C HIS A 347 -33.80 -0.24 -11.82
N VAL A 348 -33.96 0.71 -10.90
CA VAL A 348 -33.09 0.95 -9.75
C VAL A 348 -33.28 -0.19 -8.75
N GLY A 349 -32.34 -1.14 -8.74
CA GLY A 349 -32.28 -2.25 -7.79
C GLY A 349 -31.61 -1.84 -6.47
N GLY A 350 -32.39 -1.27 -5.54
CA GLY A 350 -32.02 -1.20 -4.12
C GLY A 350 -32.42 -2.51 -3.44
N GLY A 351 -31.44 -3.39 -3.20
CA GLY A 351 -31.66 -4.70 -2.60
C GLY A 351 -31.98 -4.61 -1.11
N THR A 352 -33.19 -5.02 -0.74
CA THR A 352 -33.53 -5.38 0.65
C THR A 352 -33.41 -6.90 0.77
N LEU A 353 -32.63 -7.39 1.73
CA LEU A 353 -32.39 -8.83 1.89
C LEU A 353 -33.60 -9.50 2.59
N LYS A 354 -34.23 -10.48 1.92
CA LYS A 354 -35.02 -11.53 2.59
C LYS A 354 -34.09 -12.71 2.90
N ILE A 355 -34.17 -13.22 4.14
CA ILE A 355 -33.77 -14.60 4.48
C ILE A 355 -35.09 -15.28 4.81
#